data_AF-A0A3B0U6Q7-F1
#
_entry.id   AF-A0A3B0U6Q7-F1
#
_cell.length_a   1.000
_cell.length_b   1.000
_cell.length_c   1.000
_cell.angle_alpha   90.00
_cell.angle_beta   90.00
_cell.angle_gamma   90.00
#
_symmetry.space_group_name_H-M   'P 1'
#
loop_
_entity.id
_entity.type
_entity.pdbx_description
1 polymer ?
#
loop_
_entity_poly.entity_id
_entity_poly.type
_entity_poly.pdbx_seq_one_letter_code
_entity_poly.pdbx_strand_id
1 'polypeptide(L)'
;MIGFQPYETFQLLIDSGGIDRANTLLVAACDAFARRGKPHEIEIKQFEELATRLFPTAAPGARIKAASTLGYSQYLSPKLEQLVVANIGDDLISYLREAPSLSEQTMIGIISAADTRVCAALASRDDIPNVALAKLFQLNSRRVYRALAGNSAVRPRGPYLNAMARSAQMDHKVARSLARREDFDTALLAPAFFDLVEEDRLQVIEAFSLRKTPDAPIKRTLEQISLAKADLSRALMKLFMENRRPEVTKLLTQITGMDEIRCGQIAHDVSGAALFVVLRAFGLNSQEGLKVIIHATSHEEEDRSQSLGVFARMFQNISSDAMAFLLSVWRAEVNLLDLNKPQYRPFGEETKRASSARTVSNNPAINKAVSALERIGARRAS
;
A
#
# COMPACT_ATOMS: atom_id res chain seq x y z
N MET A 1 -44.65 -14.98 24.90
CA MET A 1 -44.68 -15.22 23.45
C MET A 1 -45.60 -14.19 22.79
N ILE A 2 -45.06 -13.07 22.30
CA ILE A 2 -45.83 -12.17 21.44
C ILE A 2 -45.64 -12.73 20.02
N GLY A 3 -46.57 -13.58 19.60
CA GLY A 3 -46.66 -14.03 18.22
C GLY A 3 -46.85 -12.82 17.31
N PHE A 4 -46.18 -12.81 16.15
CA PHE A 4 -46.51 -11.85 15.10
C PHE A 4 -48.02 -11.95 14.87
N GLN A 5 -48.75 -10.85 14.99
CA GLN A 5 -50.18 -10.87 14.63
C GLN A 5 -50.32 -11.37 13.19
N PRO A 6 -51.40 -12.10 12.86
CA PRO A 6 -51.59 -12.64 11.52
C PRO A 6 -51.39 -11.55 10.47
N TYR A 7 -50.67 -11.88 9.40
CA TYR A 7 -50.36 -10.99 8.29
C TYR A 7 -51.60 -10.26 7.74
N GLU A 8 -52.74 -10.94 7.72
CA GLU A 8 -54.04 -10.40 7.32
C GLU A 8 -54.52 -9.23 8.18
N THR A 9 -54.24 -9.26 9.50
CA THR A 9 -54.58 -8.18 10.43
C THR A 9 -53.78 -6.92 10.11
N PHE A 10 -52.51 -7.06 9.74
CA PHE A 10 -51.68 -5.94 9.32
C PHE A 10 -52.10 -5.36 7.97
N GLN A 11 -52.56 -6.20 7.04
CA GLN A 11 -53.01 -5.78 5.72
C GLN A 11 -54.24 -4.85 5.83
N LEU A 12 -55.23 -5.22 6.63
CA LEU A 12 -56.41 -4.39 6.91
C LEU A 12 -56.06 -3.05 7.60
N LEU A 13 -55.00 -3.02 8.40
CA LEU A 13 -54.55 -1.83 9.12
C LEU A 13 -53.83 -0.83 8.20
N ILE A 14 -53.16 -1.32 7.15
CA ILE A 14 -52.49 -0.48 6.15
C ILE A 14 -53.52 0.19 5.24
N ASP A 15 -54.51 -0.56 4.77
CA ASP A 15 -55.51 -0.07 3.81
C ASP A 15 -56.47 0.99 4.41
N SER A 16 -56.55 1.10 5.74
CA SER A 16 -57.47 2.00 6.45
C SER A 16 -56.79 3.15 7.21
N GLY A 17 -55.45 3.21 7.27
CA GLY A 17 -54.72 3.89 8.35
C GLY A 17 -54.10 5.26 8.08
N GLY A 18 -53.91 5.70 6.84
CA GLY A 18 -53.18 6.93 6.53
C GLY A 18 -51.67 6.90 6.91
N ILE A 19 -50.95 7.98 6.62
CA ILE A 19 -49.48 8.06 6.76
C ILE A 19 -49.03 7.92 8.23
N ASP A 20 -49.76 8.51 9.18
CA ASP A 20 -49.38 8.48 10.59
C ASP A 20 -49.41 7.06 11.17
N ARG A 21 -50.41 6.25 10.77
CA ARG A 21 -50.48 4.85 11.19
C ARG A 21 -49.39 4.01 10.54
N ALA A 22 -49.06 4.26 9.26
CA ALA A 22 -47.94 3.61 8.59
C ALA A 22 -46.61 3.92 9.30
N ASN A 23 -46.39 5.15 9.76
CA ASN A 23 -45.22 5.54 10.54
C ASN A 23 -45.11 4.75 11.85
N THR A 24 -46.18 4.72 12.64
CA THR A 24 -46.21 3.98 13.92
C THR A 24 -46.02 2.48 13.71
N LEU A 25 -46.71 1.90 12.72
CA LEU A 25 -46.61 0.47 12.41
C LEU A 25 -45.20 0.09 11.93
N LEU A 26 -44.60 0.87 11.04
CA LEU A 26 -43.25 0.60 10.54
C LEU A 26 -42.22 0.57 11.68
N VAL A 27 -42.20 1.62 12.50
CA VAL A 27 -41.24 1.72 13.61
C VAL A 27 -41.46 0.61 14.64
N ALA A 28 -42.71 0.32 14.99
CA ALA A 28 -43.03 -0.74 15.95
C ALA A 28 -42.68 -2.13 15.41
N ALA A 29 -42.95 -2.41 14.13
CA ALA A 29 -42.63 -3.69 13.51
C ALA A 29 -41.11 -3.91 13.42
N CYS A 30 -40.34 -2.87 13.03
CA CYS A 30 -38.88 -2.93 12.99
C CYS A 30 -38.27 -3.13 14.39
N ASP A 31 -38.78 -2.44 15.42
CA ASP A 31 -38.32 -2.61 16.82
C ASP A 31 -38.64 -4.02 17.35
N ALA A 32 -39.85 -4.54 17.07
CA ALA A 32 -40.24 -5.88 17.45
C ALA A 32 -39.40 -6.96 16.76
N PHE A 33 -39.06 -6.77 15.48
CA PHE A 33 -38.18 -7.67 14.74
C PHE A 33 -36.73 -7.59 15.24
N ALA A 34 -36.18 -6.39 15.45
CA ALA A 34 -34.79 -6.20 15.88
C ALA A 34 -34.50 -6.78 17.27
N ARG A 35 -35.48 -6.75 18.19
CA ARG A 35 -35.38 -7.37 19.53
C ARG A 35 -35.61 -8.87 19.52
N ARG A 36 -36.12 -9.43 18.42
CA ARG A 36 -36.36 -10.87 18.30
C ARG A 36 -35.00 -11.55 18.19
N GLY A 37 -34.87 -12.72 18.84
CA GLY A 37 -33.68 -13.56 18.77
C GLY A 37 -33.50 -14.16 17.39
N LYS A 38 -33.48 -15.49 17.26
CA LYS A 38 -33.38 -16.17 15.96
C LYS A 38 -34.79 -16.39 15.36
N PRO A 39 -35.31 -15.51 14.47
CA PRO A 39 -36.63 -15.69 13.88
C PRO A 39 -36.67 -16.90 12.95
N HIS A 40 -37.85 -17.51 12.81
CA HIS A 40 -38.05 -18.61 11.86
C HIS A 40 -38.13 -18.07 10.42
N GLU A 41 -37.73 -18.87 9.42
CA GLU A 41 -37.77 -18.45 8.00
C GLU A 41 -39.12 -17.91 7.52
N ILE A 42 -40.24 -18.45 8.02
CA ILE A 42 -41.59 -17.99 7.67
C ILE A 42 -41.83 -16.58 8.23
N GLU A 43 -41.36 -16.31 9.45
CA GLU A 43 -41.50 -14.99 10.08
C GLU A 43 -40.66 -13.94 9.33
N ILE A 44 -39.46 -14.31 8.88
CA ILE A 44 -38.61 -13.44 8.06
C ILE A 44 -39.34 -13.07 6.76
N LYS A 45 -39.91 -14.05 6.06
CA LYS A 45 -40.67 -13.81 4.82
C LYS A 45 -41.90 -12.92 5.04
N GLN A 46 -42.67 -13.18 6.10
CA GLN A 46 -43.82 -12.35 6.44
C GLN A 46 -43.42 -10.91 6.77
N PHE A 47 -42.35 -10.74 7.55
CA PHE A 47 -41.84 -9.42 7.88
C PHE A 47 -41.27 -8.69 6.66
N GLU A 48 -40.56 -9.39 5.77
CA GLU A 48 -40.08 -8.84 4.50
C GLU A 48 -41.21 -8.25 3.65
N GLU A 49 -42.31 -8.99 3.49
CA GLU A 49 -43.47 -8.52 2.73
C GLU A 49 -44.10 -7.29 3.38
N LEU A 50 -44.25 -7.31 4.72
CA LEU A 50 -44.77 -6.18 5.48
C LEU A 50 -43.88 -4.94 5.33
N ALA A 51 -42.57 -5.08 5.57
CA ALA A 51 -41.61 -3.99 5.49
C ALA A 51 -41.54 -3.41 4.07
N THR A 52 -41.53 -4.25 3.04
CA THR A 52 -41.48 -3.80 1.64
C THR A 52 -42.67 -2.90 1.28
N ARG A 53 -43.84 -3.10 1.89
CA ARG A 53 -45.03 -2.25 1.69
C ARG A 53 -45.04 -1.00 2.57
N LEU A 54 -44.55 -1.11 3.81
CA LEU A 54 -44.57 -0.01 4.79
C LEU A 54 -43.49 1.05 4.53
N PHE A 55 -42.29 0.66 4.09
CA PHE A 55 -41.21 1.63 3.85
C PHE A 55 -41.59 2.72 2.83
N PRO A 56 -42.16 2.41 1.65
CA PRO A 56 -42.56 3.43 0.67
C PRO A 56 -43.71 4.35 1.13
N THR A 57 -44.59 3.87 2.02
CA THR A 57 -45.79 4.59 2.48
C THR A 57 -45.52 5.49 3.69
N ALA A 58 -44.45 5.23 4.44
CA ALA A 58 -44.06 6.01 5.62
C ALA A 58 -43.34 7.32 5.27
N ALA A 59 -43.45 8.30 6.17
CA ALA A 59 -42.73 9.57 6.09
C ALA A 59 -41.20 9.37 6.23
N PRO A 60 -40.36 10.25 5.65
CA PRO A 60 -38.90 10.09 5.68
C PRO A 60 -38.30 9.89 7.07
N GLY A 61 -38.76 10.64 8.07
CA GLY A 61 -38.26 10.51 9.45
C GLY A 61 -38.57 9.14 10.08
N ALA A 62 -39.74 8.57 9.79
CA ALA A 62 -40.11 7.24 10.25
C ALA A 62 -39.29 6.14 9.54
N ARG A 63 -39.01 6.31 8.25
CA ARG A 63 -38.15 5.40 7.48
C ARG A 63 -36.72 5.36 8.02
N ILE A 64 -36.12 6.53 8.29
CA ILE A 64 -34.76 6.61 8.85
C ILE A 64 -34.73 5.91 10.21
N LYS A 65 -35.66 6.26 11.11
CA LYS A 65 -35.73 5.63 12.43
C LYS A 65 -35.89 4.11 12.34
N ALA A 66 -36.79 3.64 11.48
CA ALA A 66 -37.01 2.21 11.28
C ALA A 66 -35.80 1.49 10.69
N ALA A 67 -35.13 2.09 9.71
CA ALA A 67 -33.90 1.56 9.11
C ALA A 67 -32.76 1.48 10.13
N SER A 68 -32.54 2.53 10.92
CA SER A 68 -31.51 2.53 11.99
C SER A 68 -31.80 1.44 13.03
N THR A 69 -33.05 1.27 13.47
CA THR A 69 -33.42 0.20 14.41
C THR A 69 -33.22 -1.20 13.79
N LEU A 70 -33.67 -1.39 12.55
CA LEU A 70 -33.58 -2.67 11.86
C LEU A 70 -32.12 -3.05 11.57
N GLY A 71 -31.25 -2.08 11.29
CA GLY A 71 -29.83 -2.29 11.00
C GLY A 71 -29.04 -2.97 12.11
N TYR A 72 -29.50 -2.89 13.37
CA TYR A 72 -28.87 -3.58 14.50
C TYR A 72 -29.29 -5.06 14.63
N SER A 73 -30.22 -5.54 13.80
CA SER A 73 -30.64 -6.94 13.83
C SER A 73 -29.56 -7.87 13.24
N GLN A 74 -29.32 -9.01 13.88
CA GLN A 74 -28.34 -10.01 13.43
C GLN A 74 -28.87 -10.90 12.28
N TYR A 75 -30.19 -10.97 12.08
CA TYR A 75 -30.82 -11.93 11.17
C TYR A 75 -31.56 -11.23 10.03
N LEU A 76 -30.91 -10.26 9.41
CA LEU A 76 -31.44 -9.58 8.23
C LEU A 76 -31.30 -10.48 7.00
N SER A 77 -32.34 -10.49 6.17
CA SER A 77 -32.24 -11.03 4.83
C SER A 77 -31.69 -9.98 3.86
N PRO A 78 -31.15 -10.38 2.69
CA PRO A 78 -30.64 -9.44 1.69
C PRO A 78 -31.66 -8.35 1.28
N LYS A 79 -32.95 -8.68 1.28
CA LYS A 79 -34.01 -7.73 0.94
C LYS A 79 -34.23 -6.69 2.03
N LEU A 80 -34.18 -7.09 3.29
CA LEU A 80 -34.26 -6.17 4.44
C LEU A 80 -33.01 -5.29 4.54
N GLU A 81 -31.82 -5.85 4.28
CA GLU A 81 -30.57 -5.08 4.22
C GLU A 81 -30.66 -3.95 3.17
N GLN A 82 -31.19 -4.24 1.97
CA GLN A 82 -31.39 -3.23 0.94
C GLN A 82 -32.35 -2.12 1.38
N LEU A 83 -33.42 -2.47 2.11
CA LEU A 83 -34.34 -1.48 2.68
C LEU A 83 -33.64 -0.60 3.73
N VAL A 84 -32.82 -1.18 4.59
CA VAL A 84 -32.01 -0.43 5.57
C VAL A 84 -31.10 0.55 4.84
N VAL A 85 -30.27 0.05 3.92
CA VAL A 85 -29.30 0.84 3.15
C VAL A 85 -29.95 1.99 2.40
N ALA A 86 -31.13 1.77 1.80
CA ALA A 86 -31.83 2.80 1.03
C ALA A 86 -32.45 3.91 1.89
N ASN A 87 -32.68 3.66 3.20
CA ASN A 87 -33.46 4.55 4.06
C ASN A 87 -32.69 5.08 5.28
N ILE A 88 -31.50 4.55 5.60
CA ILE A 88 -30.72 4.94 6.78
C ILE A 88 -30.09 6.34 6.67
N GLY A 89 -30.00 6.89 5.45
CA GLY A 89 -29.53 8.26 5.23
C GLY A 89 -28.06 8.47 5.61
N ASP A 90 -27.80 9.50 6.40
CA ASP A 90 -26.45 9.94 6.77
C ASP A 90 -25.68 8.92 7.64
N ASP A 91 -26.40 8.04 8.33
CA ASP A 91 -25.82 7.01 9.22
C ASP A 91 -25.29 5.78 8.46
N LEU A 92 -25.39 5.75 7.12
CA LEU A 92 -24.98 4.60 6.30
C LEU A 92 -23.53 4.17 6.58
N ILE A 93 -22.60 5.12 6.73
CA ILE A 93 -21.19 4.80 6.98
C ILE A 93 -21.00 4.13 8.34
N SER A 94 -21.69 4.59 9.37
CA SER A 94 -21.65 4.01 10.72
C SER A 94 -22.23 2.60 10.70
N TYR A 95 -23.40 2.44 10.06
CA TYR A 95 -24.02 1.14 9.86
C TYR A 95 -23.09 0.13 9.19
N LEU A 96 -22.41 0.51 8.10
CA LEU A 96 -21.52 -0.40 7.38
C LEU A 96 -20.29 -0.85 8.18
N ARG A 97 -19.92 -0.12 9.24
CA ARG A 97 -18.81 -0.50 10.14
C ARG A 97 -19.28 -1.39 11.28
N GLU A 98 -20.49 -1.17 11.77
CA GLU A 98 -21.03 -1.84 12.95
C GLU A 98 -21.89 -3.07 12.61
N ALA A 99 -22.42 -3.15 11.38
CA ALA A 99 -23.29 -4.23 10.96
C ALA A 99 -22.56 -5.58 11.06
N PRO A 100 -23.13 -6.57 11.78
CA PRO A 100 -22.46 -7.83 12.11
C PRO A 100 -22.13 -8.67 10.87
N SER A 101 -22.99 -8.59 9.84
CA SER A 101 -22.81 -9.24 8.55
C SER A 101 -23.60 -8.49 7.50
N LEU A 102 -23.16 -8.56 6.25
CA LEU A 102 -23.90 -8.01 5.12
C LEU A 102 -23.83 -8.98 3.94
N SER A 103 -24.94 -9.21 3.24
CA SER A 103 -24.93 -10.12 2.11
C SER A 103 -24.07 -9.59 0.95
N GLU A 104 -23.49 -10.52 0.18
CA GLU A 104 -22.70 -10.18 -1.02
C GLU A 104 -23.51 -9.33 -2.01
N GLN A 105 -24.79 -9.66 -2.20
CA GLN A 105 -25.69 -8.93 -3.10
C GLN A 105 -25.85 -7.47 -2.66
N THR A 106 -26.05 -7.22 -1.36
CA THR A 106 -26.17 -5.87 -0.83
C THR A 106 -24.85 -5.10 -0.96
N MET A 107 -23.71 -5.72 -0.63
CA MET A 107 -22.39 -5.10 -0.82
C MET A 107 -22.16 -4.69 -2.27
N ILE A 108 -22.44 -5.57 -3.22
CA ILE A 108 -22.30 -5.29 -4.66
C ILE A 108 -23.23 -4.15 -5.09
N GLY A 109 -24.47 -4.13 -4.60
CA GLY A 109 -25.44 -3.07 -4.85
C GLY A 109 -24.92 -1.71 -4.39
N ILE A 110 -24.40 -1.63 -3.16
CA ILE A 110 -23.82 -0.42 -2.59
C ILE A 110 -22.61 0.04 -3.41
N ILE A 111 -21.67 -0.85 -3.74
CA ILE A 111 -20.47 -0.49 -4.51
C ILE A 111 -20.84 0.09 -5.89
N SER A 112 -21.96 -0.36 -6.47
CA SER A 112 -22.38 0.06 -7.81
C SER A 112 -23.12 1.41 -7.82
N ALA A 113 -23.71 1.83 -6.69
CA ALA A 113 -24.56 3.03 -6.62
C ALA A 113 -24.02 4.13 -5.71
N ALA A 114 -23.18 3.80 -4.73
CA ALA A 114 -22.74 4.72 -3.70
C ALA A 114 -21.46 5.48 -4.06
N ASP A 115 -21.17 6.53 -3.29
CA ASP A 115 -19.96 7.31 -3.46
C ASP A 115 -18.70 6.57 -2.94
N THR A 116 -17.54 7.17 -3.20
CA THR A 116 -16.25 6.61 -2.77
C THR A 116 -16.05 6.61 -1.25
N ARG A 117 -16.84 7.37 -0.48
CA ARG A 117 -16.76 7.40 1.00
C ARG A 117 -17.42 6.16 1.57
N VAL A 118 -18.61 5.83 1.07
CA VAL A 118 -19.36 4.63 1.44
C VAL A 118 -18.61 3.38 1.00
N CYS A 119 -18.06 3.37 -0.23
CA CYS A 119 -17.23 2.25 -0.70
C CYS A 119 -15.97 2.04 0.15
N ALA A 120 -15.37 3.12 0.67
CA ALA A 120 -14.23 3.01 1.57
C ALA A 120 -14.63 2.45 2.95
N ALA A 121 -15.85 2.73 3.43
CA ALA A 121 -16.37 2.11 4.66
C ALA A 121 -16.57 0.60 4.47
N LEU A 122 -17.14 0.17 3.35
CA LEU A 122 -17.22 -1.25 2.98
C LEU A 122 -15.85 -1.91 2.89
N ALA A 123 -14.86 -1.24 2.30
CA ALA A 123 -13.50 -1.76 2.14
C ALA A 123 -12.75 -1.99 3.47
N SER A 124 -13.23 -1.42 4.58
CA SER A 124 -12.67 -1.63 5.92
C SER A 124 -13.30 -2.82 6.66
N ARG A 125 -14.32 -3.49 6.10
CA ARG A 125 -14.95 -4.65 6.72
C ARG A 125 -14.06 -5.89 6.64
N ASP A 126 -14.19 -6.79 7.60
CA ASP A 126 -13.46 -8.05 7.66
C ASP A 126 -14.09 -9.17 6.81
N ASP A 127 -15.40 -9.09 6.57
CA ASP A 127 -16.22 -10.09 5.88
C ASP A 127 -16.40 -9.85 4.37
N ILE A 128 -15.47 -9.14 3.71
CA ILE A 128 -15.61 -8.78 2.29
C ILE A 128 -15.45 -10.01 1.39
N PRO A 129 -16.47 -10.39 0.59
CA PRO A 129 -16.36 -11.50 -0.35
C PRO A 129 -15.52 -11.11 -1.58
N ASN A 130 -14.93 -12.12 -2.24
CA ASN A 130 -14.02 -11.91 -3.37
C ASN A 130 -14.64 -11.11 -4.53
N VAL A 131 -15.95 -11.26 -4.76
CA VAL A 131 -16.67 -10.54 -5.84
C VAL A 131 -16.80 -9.05 -5.50
N ALA A 132 -17.15 -8.71 -4.25
CA ALA A 132 -17.18 -7.33 -3.78
C ALA A 132 -15.78 -6.70 -3.78
N LEU A 133 -14.77 -7.46 -3.34
CA LEU A 133 -13.36 -7.04 -3.37
C LEU A 133 -12.91 -6.69 -4.79
N ALA A 134 -13.22 -7.55 -5.77
CA ALA A 134 -12.91 -7.30 -7.17
C ALA A 134 -13.50 -5.97 -7.66
N LYS A 135 -14.77 -5.69 -7.34
CA LYS A 135 -15.42 -4.41 -7.67
C LYS A 135 -14.78 -3.21 -6.96
N LEU A 136 -14.40 -3.35 -5.69
CA LEU A 136 -13.71 -2.28 -4.95
C LEU A 136 -12.38 -1.89 -5.61
N PHE A 137 -11.60 -2.86 -6.08
CA PHE A 137 -10.36 -2.60 -6.84
C PHE A 137 -10.63 -1.92 -8.19
N GLN A 138 -11.73 -2.25 -8.87
CA GLN A 138 -12.11 -1.64 -10.15
C GLN A 138 -12.44 -0.13 -10.04
N LEU A 139 -12.87 0.34 -8.86
CA LEU A 139 -13.15 1.77 -8.61
C LEU A 139 -11.90 2.66 -8.76
N ASN A 140 -10.70 2.09 -8.60
CA ASN A 140 -9.42 2.80 -8.66
C ASN A 140 -9.35 4.08 -7.78
N SER A 141 -10.06 4.09 -6.66
CA SER A 141 -10.14 5.24 -5.76
C SER A 141 -9.05 5.21 -4.69
N ARG A 142 -8.29 6.30 -4.53
CA ARG A 142 -7.31 6.46 -3.44
C ARG A 142 -7.93 6.23 -2.07
N ARG A 143 -9.18 6.65 -1.87
CA ARG A 143 -9.88 6.51 -0.58
C ARG A 143 -10.18 5.05 -0.26
N VAL A 144 -10.55 4.28 -1.28
CA VAL A 144 -10.78 2.83 -1.17
C VAL A 144 -9.45 2.09 -0.95
N TYR A 145 -8.40 2.43 -1.70
CA TYR A 145 -7.07 1.83 -1.50
C TYR A 145 -6.50 2.08 -0.10
N ARG A 146 -6.69 3.27 0.48
CA ARG A 146 -6.31 3.55 1.88
C ARG A 146 -7.05 2.65 2.87
N ALA A 147 -8.35 2.44 2.66
CA ALA A 147 -9.15 1.55 3.50
C ALA A 147 -8.69 0.08 3.36
N LEU A 148 -8.49 -0.40 2.13
CA LEU A 148 -7.99 -1.75 1.86
C LEU A 148 -6.58 -1.97 2.42
N ALA A 149 -5.71 -0.96 2.36
CA ALA A 149 -4.36 -1.04 2.88
C ALA A 149 -4.34 -1.25 4.39
N GLY A 150 -5.23 -0.57 5.13
CA GLY A 150 -5.37 -0.73 6.57
C GLY A 150 -6.14 -1.99 7.00
N ASN A 151 -6.75 -2.72 6.07
CA ASN A 151 -7.58 -3.87 6.37
C ASN A 151 -6.75 -5.16 6.36
N SER A 152 -6.48 -5.71 7.55
CA SER A 152 -5.70 -6.94 7.75
C SER A 152 -6.45 -8.22 7.40
N ALA A 153 -7.78 -8.18 7.27
CA ALA A 153 -8.57 -9.34 6.82
C ALA A 153 -8.36 -9.62 5.32
N VAL A 154 -8.11 -8.58 4.52
CA VAL A 154 -7.87 -8.69 3.09
C VAL A 154 -6.40 -8.97 2.84
N ARG A 155 -6.06 -10.16 2.32
CA ARG A 155 -4.69 -10.52 1.93
C ARG A 155 -4.48 -10.37 0.42
N PRO A 156 -3.93 -9.24 -0.08
CA PRO A 156 -3.82 -9.00 -1.51
C PRO A 156 -2.83 -9.97 -2.17
N ARG A 157 -3.25 -10.60 -3.28
CA ARG A 157 -2.42 -11.51 -4.09
C ARG A 157 -2.56 -11.19 -5.57
N GLY A 158 -1.55 -11.57 -6.36
CA GLY A 158 -1.58 -11.45 -7.82
C GLY A 158 -1.92 -10.01 -8.28
N PRO A 159 -2.97 -9.83 -9.11
CA PRO A 159 -3.37 -8.50 -9.60
C PRO A 159 -3.67 -7.47 -8.50
N TYR A 160 -4.27 -7.89 -7.38
CA TYR A 160 -4.60 -7.00 -6.27
C TYR A 160 -3.35 -6.51 -5.55
N LEU A 161 -2.36 -7.39 -5.35
CA LEU A 161 -1.07 -7.00 -4.79
C LEU A 161 -0.37 -5.97 -5.67
N ASN A 162 -0.39 -6.18 -6.99
CA ASN A 162 0.16 -5.24 -7.95
C ASN A 162 -0.56 -3.88 -7.91
N ALA A 163 -1.89 -3.88 -7.74
CA ALA A 163 -2.67 -2.66 -7.61
C ALA A 163 -2.34 -1.91 -6.31
N MET A 164 -2.23 -2.61 -5.18
CA MET A 164 -1.84 -2.04 -3.89
C MET A 164 -0.42 -1.44 -3.95
N ALA A 165 0.54 -2.18 -4.50
CA ALA A 165 1.92 -1.72 -4.67
C ALA A 165 1.99 -0.46 -5.54
N ARG A 166 1.28 -0.42 -6.68
CA ARG A 166 1.18 0.80 -7.51
C ARG A 166 0.51 1.95 -6.77
N SER A 167 -0.55 1.68 -6.01
CA SER A 167 -1.21 2.73 -5.22
C SER A 167 -0.29 3.30 -4.15
N ALA A 168 0.58 2.49 -3.54
CA ALA A 168 1.55 2.95 -2.55
C ALA A 168 2.55 3.96 -3.13
N GLN A 169 2.96 3.79 -4.39
CA GLN A 169 3.85 4.73 -5.09
C GLN A 169 3.23 6.12 -5.29
N MET A 170 1.90 6.20 -5.31
CA MET A 170 1.15 7.42 -5.61
C MET A 170 0.56 8.06 -4.34
N ASP A 171 0.57 7.35 -3.22
CA ASP A 171 -0.08 7.76 -1.97
C ASP A 171 0.69 7.24 -0.76
N HIS A 172 1.46 8.13 -0.12
CA HIS A 172 2.27 7.82 1.06
C HIS A 172 1.43 7.21 2.22
N LYS A 173 0.13 7.52 2.32
CA LYS A 173 -0.74 6.92 3.34
C LYS A 173 -0.95 5.43 3.09
N VAL A 174 -1.07 5.02 1.82
CA VAL A 174 -1.17 3.61 1.44
C VAL A 174 0.16 2.91 1.72
N ALA A 175 1.28 3.52 1.33
CA ALA A 175 2.62 2.97 1.58
C ALA A 175 2.85 2.72 3.08
N ARG A 176 2.54 3.71 3.93
CA ARG A 176 2.67 3.59 5.39
C ARG A 176 1.74 2.54 6.00
N SER A 177 0.51 2.43 5.52
CA SER A 177 -0.41 1.38 5.99
C SER A 177 0.08 -0.02 5.61
N LEU A 178 0.65 -0.18 4.41
CA LEU A 178 1.20 -1.46 3.96
C LEU A 178 2.51 -1.83 4.66
N ALA A 179 3.38 -0.87 4.98
CA ALA A 179 4.64 -1.13 5.68
C ALA A 179 4.41 -1.76 7.07
N ARG A 180 3.32 -1.40 7.74
CA ARG A 180 2.94 -1.93 9.06
C ARG A 180 2.35 -3.34 9.03
N ARG A 181 2.18 -3.93 7.84
CA ARG A 181 1.53 -5.23 7.70
C ARG A 181 2.56 -6.34 7.65
N GLU A 182 2.41 -7.30 8.54
CA GLU A 182 3.24 -8.51 8.57
C GLU A 182 2.99 -9.42 7.37
N ASP A 183 1.81 -9.35 6.75
CA ASP A 183 1.44 -10.17 5.60
C ASP A 183 1.76 -9.52 4.23
N PHE A 184 2.46 -8.37 4.24
CA PHE A 184 2.85 -7.63 3.05
C PHE A 184 4.38 -7.67 2.85
N ASP A 185 4.81 -7.94 1.62
CA ASP A 185 6.23 -7.91 1.25
C ASP A 185 6.71 -6.45 1.11
N THR A 186 7.38 -5.94 2.15
CA THR A 186 7.88 -4.56 2.20
C THR A 186 8.85 -4.23 1.07
N ALA A 187 9.51 -5.21 0.44
CA ALA A 187 10.34 -4.97 -0.75
C ALA A 187 9.55 -4.29 -1.89
N LEU A 188 8.23 -4.49 -1.98
CA LEU A 188 7.37 -3.87 -2.98
C LEU A 188 7.18 -2.36 -2.78
N LEU A 189 7.54 -1.82 -1.60
CA LEU A 189 7.49 -0.38 -1.30
C LEU A 189 8.77 0.36 -1.74
N ALA A 190 9.76 -0.33 -2.28
CA ALA A 190 10.99 0.29 -2.77
C ALA A 190 10.81 1.51 -3.72
N PRO A 191 9.77 1.62 -4.57
CA PRO A 191 9.57 2.81 -5.40
C PRO A 191 8.95 3.98 -4.61
N ALA A 192 8.31 3.70 -3.47
CA ALA A 192 7.79 4.68 -2.51
C ALA A 192 8.80 4.99 -1.39
N PHE A 193 10.04 4.48 -1.47
CA PHE A 193 11.04 4.50 -0.40
C PHE A 193 11.24 5.90 0.23
N PHE A 194 11.32 6.95 -0.58
CA PHE A 194 11.54 8.32 -0.11
C PHE A 194 10.34 8.91 0.65
N ASP A 195 9.13 8.35 0.48
CA ASP A 195 7.91 8.76 1.18
C ASP A 195 7.68 7.99 2.50
N LEU A 196 8.49 6.96 2.76
CA LEU A 196 8.44 6.16 3.98
C LEU A 196 9.18 6.83 5.15
N VAL A 197 8.77 6.48 6.37
CA VAL A 197 9.53 6.82 7.59
C VAL A 197 10.78 5.94 7.70
N GLU A 198 11.74 6.35 8.54
CA GLU A 198 13.03 5.66 8.69
C GLU A 198 12.89 4.15 8.98
N GLU A 199 12.06 3.78 9.96
CA GLU A 199 11.84 2.38 10.34
C GLU A 199 11.39 1.54 9.13
N ASP A 200 10.40 2.04 8.38
CA ASP A 200 9.85 1.39 7.19
C ASP A 200 10.90 1.31 6.07
N ARG A 201 11.77 2.32 5.91
CA ARG A 201 12.87 2.30 4.93
C ARG A 201 13.88 1.21 5.24
N LEU A 202 14.26 1.04 6.50
CA LEU A 202 15.17 -0.02 6.92
C LEU A 202 14.58 -1.41 6.64
N GLN A 203 13.28 -1.59 6.92
CA GLN A 203 12.57 -2.84 6.58
C GLN A 203 12.57 -3.12 5.07
N VAL A 204 12.36 -2.10 4.22
CA VAL A 204 12.46 -2.26 2.76
C VAL A 204 13.83 -2.77 2.37
N ILE A 205 14.90 -2.20 2.92
CA ILE A 205 16.27 -2.61 2.60
C ILE A 205 16.53 -4.04 3.10
N GLU A 206 16.11 -4.35 4.33
CA GLU A 206 16.29 -5.66 4.95
C GLU A 206 15.55 -6.78 4.20
N ALA A 207 14.41 -6.48 3.57
CA ALA A 207 13.67 -7.41 2.70
C ALA A 207 14.46 -7.89 1.47
N PHE A 208 15.61 -7.27 1.18
CA PHE A 208 16.53 -7.70 0.12
C PHE A 208 17.71 -8.56 0.63
N SER A 209 17.88 -8.76 1.94
CA SER A 209 19.02 -9.48 2.52
C SER A 209 19.20 -10.90 1.99
N LEU A 210 18.11 -11.66 1.86
CA LEU A 210 18.11 -13.05 1.38
C LEU A 210 17.46 -13.23 0.01
N ARG A 211 17.11 -12.12 -0.65
CA ARG A 211 16.39 -12.15 -1.92
C ARG A 211 17.36 -12.36 -3.08
N LYS A 212 17.04 -13.31 -3.96
CA LYS A 212 17.69 -13.39 -5.28
C LYS A 212 17.16 -12.26 -6.15
N THR A 213 18.02 -11.32 -6.51
CA THR A 213 17.70 -10.21 -7.41
C THR A 213 18.14 -10.53 -8.83
N PRO A 214 17.35 -10.18 -9.86
CA PRO A 214 17.79 -10.19 -11.25
C PRO A 214 19.00 -9.28 -11.47
N ASP A 215 19.74 -9.51 -12.56
CA ASP A 215 20.85 -8.64 -12.94
C ASP A 215 20.35 -7.22 -13.21
N ALA A 216 20.90 -6.28 -12.45
CA ALA A 216 20.56 -4.87 -12.51
C ALA A 216 21.32 -4.18 -13.67
N PRO A 217 20.66 -3.38 -14.54
CA PRO A 217 21.32 -2.69 -15.65
C PRO A 217 22.48 -1.79 -15.19
N ILE A 218 22.34 -1.14 -14.03
CA ILE A 218 23.37 -0.27 -13.46
C ILE A 218 24.65 -1.01 -13.03
N LYS A 219 24.59 -2.34 -12.84
CA LYS A 219 25.68 -3.14 -12.26
C LYS A 219 27.00 -2.93 -13.00
N ARG A 220 26.99 -2.95 -14.34
CA ARG A 220 28.21 -2.74 -15.16
C ARG A 220 28.81 -1.35 -14.95
N THR A 221 27.97 -0.33 -14.83
CA THR A 221 28.41 1.05 -14.57
C THR A 221 29.03 1.16 -13.17
N LEU A 222 28.40 0.54 -12.16
CA LEU A 222 28.92 0.53 -10.79
C LEU A 222 30.23 -0.24 -10.70
N GLU A 223 30.37 -1.38 -11.36
CA GLU A 223 31.61 -2.18 -11.38
C GLU A 223 32.80 -1.39 -11.94
N GLN A 224 32.57 -0.59 -12.99
CA GLN A 224 33.60 0.28 -13.58
C GLN A 224 34.00 1.43 -12.66
N ILE A 225 33.03 2.06 -11.97
CA ILE A 225 33.28 3.14 -11.01
C ILE A 225 33.88 2.61 -9.69
N SER A 226 33.55 1.38 -9.32
CA SER A 226 33.98 0.65 -8.12
C SER A 226 35.50 0.41 -8.07
N LEU A 227 36.24 0.63 -9.16
CA LEU A 227 37.70 0.68 -9.13
C LEU A 227 38.23 1.85 -8.28
N ALA A 228 37.42 2.89 -8.05
CA ALA A 228 37.74 4.08 -7.26
C ALA A 228 36.97 4.18 -5.93
N LYS A 229 36.62 3.04 -5.29
CA LYS A 229 35.87 3.01 -4.00
C LYS A 229 36.46 3.91 -2.92
N ALA A 230 37.79 3.86 -2.75
CA ALA A 230 38.49 4.62 -1.72
C ALA A 230 38.39 6.13 -1.96
N ASP A 231 38.42 6.57 -3.21
CA ASP A 231 38.31 7.97 -3.59
C ASP A 231 36.87 8.47 -3.45
N LEU A 232 35.89 7.65 -3.81
CA LEU A 232 34.47 7.94 -3.59
C LEU A 232 34.16 8.11 -2.10
N SER A 233 34.59 7.17 -1.27
CA SER A 233 34.41 7.23 0.20
C SER A 233 35.06 8.50 0.76
N ARG A 234 36.31 8.79 0.41
CA ARG A 234 37.04 9.98 0.89
C ARG A 234 36.38 11.28 0.44
N ALA A 235 35.90 11.35 -0.80
CA ALA A 235 35.21 12.52 -1.33
C ALA A 235 33.89 12.77 -0.59
N LEU A 236 33.06 11.73 -0.41
CA LEU A 236 31.80 11.84 0.32
C LEU A 236 32.02 12.23 1.77
N MET A 237 32.99 11.61 2.47
CA MET A 237 33.34 11.99 3.85
C MET A 237 33.68 13.48 3.94
N LYS A 238 34.56 13.98 3.06
CA LYS A 238 34.95 15.39 3.05
C LYS A 238 33.76 16.32 2.83
N LEU A 239 32.91 16.01 1.84
CA LEU A 239 31.75 16.85 1.51
C LEU A 239 30.71 16.86 2.64
N PHE A 240 30.46 15.73 3.30
CA PHE A 240 29.57 15.68 4.45
C PHE A 240 30.15 16.41 5.68
N MET A 241 31.46 16.26 5.94
CA MET A 241 32.16 17.00 7.00
C MET A 241 32.09 18.53 6.80
N GLU A 242 32.22 19.00 5.55
CA GLU A 242 32.11 20.42 5.19
C GLU A 242 30.64 20.89 5.05
N ASN A 243 29.66 20.00 5.30
CA ASN A 243 28.23 20.21 5.09
C ASN A 243 27.86 20.73 3.68
N ARG A 244 28.61 20.32 2.65
CA ARG A 244 28.41 20.73 1.24
C ARG A 244 27.39 19.84 0.55
N ARG A 245 26.17 19.79 1.08
CA ARG A 245 25.05 18.95 0.58
C ARG A 245 24.79 19.13 -0.93
N PRO A 246 24.82 20.35 -1.52
CA PRO A 246 24.64 20.52 -2.97
C PRO A 246 25.72 19.83 -3.81
N GLU A 247 26.94 19.71 -3.30
CA GLU A 247 28.03 19.03 -4.01
C GLU A 247 27.95 17.52 -3.86
N VAL A 248 27.48 17.04 -2.71
CA VAL A 248 27.10 15.63 -2.54
C VAL A 248 26.03 15.27 -3.57
N THR A 249 24.98 16.08 -3.72
CA THR A 249 23.93 15.87 -4.72
C THR A 249 24.51 15.76 -6.13
N LYS A 250 25.36 16.71 -6.55
CA LYS A 250 26.01 16.67 -7.87
C LYS A 250 26.86 15.42 -8.07
N LEU A 251 27.65 15.04 -7.07
CA LEU A 251 28.47 13.84 -7.12
C LEU A 251 27.59 12.59 -7.26
N LEU A 252 26.53 12.47 -6.46
CA LEU A 252 25.58 11.35 -6.51
C LEU A 252 24.88 11.27 -7.87
N THR A 253 24.44 12.40 -8.43
CA THR A 253 23.84 12.47 -9.77
C THR A 253 24.81 11.94 -10.84
N GLN A 254 26.09 12.33 -10.77
CA GLN A 254 27.10 11.89 -11.73
C GLN A 254 27.38 10.39 -11.68
N ILE A 255 27.45 9.81 -10.48
CA ILE A 255 27.83 8.39 -10.31
C ILE A 255 26.65 7.43 -10.43
N THR A 256 25.44 7.85 -10.01
CA THR A 256 24.23 7.00 -10.04
C THR A 256 23.41 7.17 -11.31
N GLY A 257 23.50 8.32 -11.97
CA GLY A 257 22.64 8.68 -13.11
C GLY A 257 21.17 8.94 -12.71
N MET A 258 20.89 9.12 -11.42
CA MET A 258 19.57 9.51 -10.91
C MET A 258 19.32 11.02 -11.10
N ASP A 259 18.04 11.41 -11.02
CA ASP A 259 17.64 12.81 -11.05
C ASP A 259 18.16 13.59 -9.81
N GLU A 260 18.36 14.89 -10.00
CA GLU A 260 18.92 15.78 -8.97
C GLU A 260 18.03 15.87 -7.73
N ILE A 261 16.70 15.74 -7.88
CA ILE A 261 15.75 15.78 -6.77
C ILE A 261 15.98 14.60 -5.83
N ARG A 262 16.01 13.37 -6.36
CA ARG A 262 16.28 12.17 -5.54
C ARG A 262 17.70 12.16 -4.97
N CYS A 263 18.70 12.58 -5.75
CA CYS A 263 20.06 12.74 -5.22
C CYS A 263 20.13 13.80 -4.11
N GLY A 264 19.32 14.86 -4.20
CA GLY A 264 19.10 15.85 -3.15
C GLY A 264 18.50 15.21 -1.90
N GLN A 265 17.44 14.41 -2.06
CA GLN A 265 16.84 13.67 -0.95
C GLN A 265 17.84 12.73 -0.27
N ILE A 266 18.67 12.00 -1.03
CA ILE A 266 19.74 11.15 -0.47
C ILE A 266 20.78 11.99 0.28
N ALA A 267 21.21 13.11 -0.30
CA ALA A 267 22.21 13.98 0.32
C ALA A 267 21.70 14.61 1.62
N HIS A 268 20.42 14.93 1.72
CA HIS A 268 19.77 15.51 2.90
C HIS A 268 19.13 14.47 3.84
N ASP A 269 19.22 13.17 3.54
CA ASP A 269 18.67 12.10 4.37
C ASP A 269 19.50 11.94 5.65
N VAL A 270 18.94 12.42 6.76
CA VAL A 270 19.57 12.37 8.08
C VAL A 270 19.59 10.96 8.67
N SER A 271 18.68 10.08 8.23
CA SER A 271 18.66 8.67 8.66
C SER A 271 19.85 7.86 8.12
N GLY A 272 20.42 8.30 6.99
CA GLY A 272 21.45 7.56 6.26
C GLY A 272 20.96 6.30 5.55
N ALA A 273 19.67 5.95 5.62
CA ALA A 273 19.12 4.76 4.98
C ALA A 273 19.24 4.80 3.45
N ALA A 274 18.94 5.94 2.83
CA ALA A 274 19.07 6.09 1.38
C ALA A 274 20.54 6.06 0.93
N LEU A 275 21.42 6.67 1.74
CA LEU A 275 22.86 6.68 1.50
C LEU A 275 23.46 5.28 1.63
N PHE A 276 23.02 4.48 2.60
CA PHE A 276 23.44 3.08 2.75
C PHE A 276 23.24 2.30 1.45
N VAL A 277 22.06 2.42 0.81
CA VAL A 277 21.76 1.73 -0.46
C VAL A 277 22.79 2.08 -1.53
N VAL A 278 23.11 3.37 -1.67
CA VAL A 278 24.11 3.84 -2.63
C VAL A 278 25.49 3.27 -2.31
N LEU A 279 25.98 3.45 -1.09
CA LEU A 279 27.31 2.98 -0.67
C LEU A 279 27.45 1.47 -0.86
N ARG A 280 26.43 0.72 -0.47
CA ARG A 280 26.43 -0.74 -0.62
C ARG A 280 26.34 -1.18 -2.08
N ALA A 281 25.58 -0.49 -2.92
CA ALA A 281 25.52 -0.74 -4.37
C ALA A 281 26.87 -0.52 -5.06
N PHE A 282 27.63 0.50 -4.66
CA PHE A 282 29.02 0.71 -5.10
C PHE A 282 30.01 -0.32 -4.54
N GLY A 283 29.55 -1.25 -3.70
CA GLY A 283 30.35 -2.32 -3.14
C GLY A 283 31.31 -1.88 -2.04
N LEU A 284 31.01 -0.79 -1.32
CA LEU A 284 31.73 -0.45 -0.10
C LEU A 284 31.48 -1.53 0.96
N ASN A 285 32.52 -1.79 1.75
CA ASN A 285 32.44 -2.69 2.90
C ASN A 285 31.90 -1.95 4.14
N SER A 286 31.64 -2.71 5.21
CA SER A 286 31.12 -2.16 6.47
C SER A 286 31.99 -1.02 7.04
N GLN A 287 33.32 -1.17 7.01
CA GLN A 287 34.23 -0.16 7.58
C GLN A 287 34.22 1.16 6.80
N GLU A 288 34.27 1.10 5.48
CA GLU A 288 34.25 2.28 4.60
C GLU A 288 32.88 2.95 4.60
N GLY A 289 31.82 2.15 4.50
CA GLY A 289 30.44 2.64 4.45
C GLY A 289 30.01 3.32 5.75
N LEU A 290 30.30 2.72 6.91
CA LEU A 290 29.97 3.30 8.21
C LEU A 290 30.65 4.65 8.44
N LYS A 291 31.92 4.83 8.01
CA LYS A 291 32.61 6.12 8.12
C LYS A 291 31.85 7.22 7.38
N VAL A 292 31.37 6.94 6.17
CA VAL A 292 30.60 7.92 5.39
C VAL A 292 29.26 8.21 6.07
N ILE A 293 28.54 7.17 6.55
CA ILE A 293 27.25 7.32 7.24
C ILE A 293 27.41 8.18 8.49
N ILE A 294 28.43 7.93 9.32
CA ILE A 294 28.69 8.72 10.54
C ILE A 294 28.81 10.21 10.24
N HIS A 295 29.46 10.59 9.13
CA HIS A 295 29.57 12.00 8.73
C HIS A 295 28.28 12.54 8.09
N ALA A 296 27.49 11.70 7.43
CA ALA A 296 26.23 12.11 6.84
C ALA A 296 25.15 12.39 7.90
N THR A 297 25.15 11.62 9.00
CA THR A 297 24.14 11.66 10.08
C THR A 297 24.61 12.43 11.33
N SER A 298 25.79 13.05 11.31
CA SER A 298 26.44 13.66 12.49
C SER A 298 25.67 14.80 13.19
N HIS A 299 24.57 15.28 12.61
CA HIS A 299 23.78 16.39 13.13
C HIS A 299 22.62 15.97 14.05
N GLU A 300 22.40 14.68 14.27
CA GLU A 300 21.40 14.18 15.22
C GLU A 300 21.99 14.02 16.63
N GLU A 301 21.30 14.56 17.64
CA GLU A 301 21.76 14.64 19.04
C GLU A 301 21.40 13.38 19.88
N GLU A 302 20.49 12.52 19.40
CA GLU A 302 20.01 11.33 20.13
C GLU A 302 20.70 10.02 19.70
N ASP A 303 20.53 8.97 20.53
CA ASP A 303 21.22 7.66 20.58
C ASP A 303 21.74 7.06 19.25
N ARG A 304 22.89 7.54 18.77
CA ARG A 304 23.57 7.09 17.53
C ARG A 304 24.03 5.63 17.54
N SER A 305 24.25 5.07 18.73
CA SER A 305 24.89 3.76 18.91
C SER A 305 24.04 2.62 18.35
N GLN A 306 22.71 2.72 18.49
CA GLN A 306 21.79 1.68 18.05
C GLN A 306 21.66 1.66 16.51
N SER A 307 21.46 2.82 15.88
CA SER A 307 21.33 2.93 14.41
C SER A 307 22.60 2.52 13.68
N LEU A 308 23.79 2.86 14.20
CA LEU A 308 25.06 2.39 13.62
C LEU A 308 25.22 0.88 13.70
N GLY A 309 24.76 0.25 14.79
CA GLY A 309 24.73 -1.21 14.92
C GLY A 309 23.81 -1.89 13.91
N VAL A 310 22.69 -1.24 13.53
CA VAL A 310 21.82 -1.71 12.45
C VAL A 310 22.55 -1.68 11.10
N PHE A 311 23.13 -0.53 10.72
CA PHE A 311 23.87 -0.42 9.46
C PHE A 311 25.07 -1.37 9.37
N ALA A 312 25.79 -1.57 10.47
CA ALA A 312 26.91 -2.51 10.53
C ALA A 312 26.47 -3.93 10.14
N ARG A 313 25.35 -4.40 10.70
CA ARG A 313 24.75 -5.71 10.36
C ARG A 313 24.26 -5.74 8.90
N MET A 314 23.62 -4.68 8.44
CA MET A 314 23.13 -4.60 7.05
C MET A 314 24.26 -4.67 6.03
N PHE A 315 25.40 -4.01 6.28
CA PHE A 315 26.58 -4.11 5.39
C PHE A 315 27.13 -5.54 5.28
N GLN A 316 26.97 -6.36 6.31
CA GLN A 316 27.41 -7.75 6.33
C GLN A 316 26.40 -8.67 5.63
N ASN A 317 25.10 -8.44 5.86
CA ASN A 317 24.05 -9.37 5.46
C ASN A 317 23.50 -9.11 4.05
N ILE A 318 23.56 -7.86 3.57
CA ILE A 318 22.95 -7.46 2.31
C ILE A 318 24.00 -7.45 1.21
N SER A 319 23.71 -8.01 0.04
CA SER A 319 24.64 -8.03 -1.08
C SER A 319 24.70 -6.67 -1.82
N SER A 320 25.84 -6.37 -2.46
CA SER A 320 25.95 -5.19 -3.34
C SER A 320 24.98 -5.27 -4.51
N ASP A 321 24.78 -6.48 -5.06
CA ASP A 321 23.91 -6.73 -6.20
C ASP A 321 22.44 -6.42 -5.89
N ALA A 322 21.99 -6.75 -4.67
CA ALA A 322 20.64 -6.43 -4.24
C ALA A 322 20.43 -4.92 -4.11
N MET A 323 21.43 -4.18 -3.64
CA MET A 323 21.36 -2.72 -3.56
C MET A 323 21.52 -2.04 -4.91
N ALA A 324 22.31 -2.59 -5.83
CA ALA A 324 22.37 -2.14 -7.23
C ALA A 324 21.01 -2.33 -7.93
N PHE A 325 20.33 -3.42 -7.63
CA PHE A 325 18.96 -3.66 -8.11
C PHE A 325 17.98 -2.63 -7.52
N LEU A 326 18.00 -2.40 -6.20
CA LEU A 326 17.17 -1.37 -5.56
C LEU A 326 17.43 0.04 -6.14
N LEU A 327 18.69 0.37 -6.41
CA LEU A 327 19.07 1.62 -7.06
C LEU A 327 18.51 1.71 -8.49
N SER A 328 18.46 0.60 -9.22
CA SER A 328 17.85 0.54 -10.57
C SER A 328 16.33 0.72 -10.53
N VAL A 329 15.67 0.28 -9.45
CA VAL A 329 14.24 0.55 -9.22
C VAL A 329 14.02 2.05 -9.02
N TRP A 330 14.88 2.73 -8.24
CA TRP A 330 14.77 4.18 -8.08
C TRP A 330 15.00 4.93 -9.39
N ARG A 331 15.83 4.40 -10.29
CA ARG A 331 16.01 4.91 -11.65
C ARG A 331 14.85 4.57 -12.61
N ALA A 332 13.84 3.82 -12.14
CA ALA A 332 12.75 3.30 -12.96
C ALA A 332 13.21 2.40 -14.13
N GLU A 333 14.40 1.81 -14.04
CA GLU A 333 14.94 0.89 -15.07
C GLU A 333 14.37 -0.52 -14.95
N VAL A 334 13.92 -0.89 -13.75
CA VAL A 334 13.41 -2.22 -13.44
C VAL A 334 12.08 -2.12 -12.72
N ASN A 335 11.14 -2.99 -13.09
CA ASN A 335 9.86 -3.11 -12.41
C ASN A 335 9.93 -4.20 -11.33
N LEU A 336 9.74 -3.81 -10.07
CA LEU A 336 9.71 -4.73 -8.94
C LEU A 336 8.65 -5.82 -9.06
N LEU A 337 7.55 -5.55 -9.76
CA LEU A 337 6.47 -6.53 -9.91
C LEU A 337 6.92 -7.74 -10.76
N ASP A 338 8.02 -7.63 -11.50
CA ASP A 338 8.63 -8.75 -12.20
C ASP A 338 9.37 -9.72 -11.26
N LEU A 339 9.67 -9.31 -10.01
CA LEU A 339 10.22 -10.21 -8.98
C LEU A 339 9.20 -11.28 -8.53
N ASN A 340 7.90 -10.99 -8.64
CA ASN A 340 6.83 -11.90 -8.23
C ASN A 340 6.41 -12.89 -9.32
N LYS A 341 6.97 -12.79 -10.53
CA LYS A 341 6.73 -13.81 -11.57
C LYS A 341 7.55 -15.04 -11.21
N PRO A 342 6.94 -16.24 -11.02
CA PRO A 342 7.73 -17.45 -11.04
C PRO A 342 8.48 -17.45 -12.36
N GLN A 343 9.80 -17.46 -12.33
CA GLN A 343 10.60 -17.59 -13.53
C GLN A 343 10.22 -18.92 -14.16
N TYR A 344 9.31 -18.89 -15.14
CA TYR A 344 9.07 -20.02 -16.02
C TYR A 344 10.41 -20.26 -16.71
N ARG A 345 11.17 -21.24 -16.25
CA ARG A 345 12.33 -21.75 -16.97
C ARG A 345 11.76 -22.49 -18.17
N PRO A 346 11.88 -21.98 -19.41
CA PRO A 346 11.63 -22.86 -20.54
C PRO A 346 12.59 -24.03 -20.41
N PHE A 347 12.08 -25.25 -20.53
CA PHE A 347 12.91 -26.43 -20.69
C PHE A 347 13.92 -26.12 -21.80
N GLY A 348 15.21 -26.14 -21.45
CA GLY A 348 16.27 -25.89 -22.41
C GLY A 348 16.27 -27.01 -23.44
N GLU A 349 15.76 -26.72 -24.63
CA GLU A 349 16.20 -27.44 -25.82
C GLU A 349 17.64 -26.99 -26.08
N GLU A 350 18.58 -27.91 -25.89
CA GLU A 350 19.96 -27.78 -26.35
C GLU A 350 19.98 -27.53 -27.87
N THR A 351 20.07 -26.28 -28.29
CA THR A 351 20.46 -25.95 -29.67
C THR A 351 21.90 -25.48 -29.69
N LYS A 352 22.78 -26.40 -30.09
CA LYS A 352 24.15 -26.13 -30.50
C LYS A 352 24.18 -25.18 -31.71
N ARG A 353 25.23 -24.33 -31.74
CA ARG A 353 25.74 -23.44 -32.83
C ARG A 353 25.12 -22.02 -32.82
N ALA A 354 25.84 -20.92 -33.00
CA ALA A 354 27.24 -20.65 -33.33
C ALA A 354 27.63 -19.24 -32.85
N SER A 355 28.93 -19.01 -32.72
CA SER A 355 29.60 -17.74 -32.46
C SER A 355 29.27 -16.64 -33.48
N SER A 356 29.10 -15.39 -33.00
CA SER A 356 29.72 -14.23 -33.66
C SER A 356 29.95 -13.11 -32.64
N ALA A 357 31.19 -12.62 -32.61
CA ALA A 357 31.62 -11.45 -31.88
C ALA A 357 31.20 -10.18 -32.62
N ARG A 358 30.86 -9.10 -31.88
CA ARG A 358 31.35 -7.74 -32.20
C ARG A 358 31.00 -6.64 -31.19
N THR A 359 32.07 -5.93 -30.84
CA THR A 359 32.20 -4.48 -30.54
C THR A 359 31.68 -3.88 -29.23
N VAL A 360 32.67 -3.57 -28.40
CA VAL A 360 32.77 -2.53 -27.36
C VAL A 360 32.18 -1.19 -27.87
N SER A 361 31.24 -0.62 -27.12
CA SER A 361 30.80 0.77 -27.31
C SER A 361 31.39 1.65 -26.19
N ASN A 362 32.30 2.55 -26.56
CA ASN A 362 32.83 3.60 -25.68
C ASN A 362 31.71 4.57 -25.31
N ASN A 363 31.28 4.56 -24.04
CA ASN A 363 30.23 5.45 -23.55
C ASN A 363 30.83 6.80 -23.09
N PRO A 364 30.51 7.94 -23.74
CA PRO A 364 31.12 9.25 -23.45
C PRO A 364 30.77 9.83 -22.08
N ALA A 365 29.77 9.28 -21.38
CA ALA A 365 29.45 9.65 -20.01
C ALA A 365 30.54 9.20 -19.01
N ILE A 366 31.21 8.07 -19.27
CA ILE A 366 32.23 7.48 -18.39
C ILE A 366 33.49 8.35 -18.38
N ASN A 367 33.94 8.81 -19.55
CA ASN A 367 35.09 9.70 -19.66
C ASN A 367 34.86 11.06 -18.98
N LYS A 368 33.61 11.55 -18.99
CA LYS A 368 33.25 12.78 -18.26
C LYS A 368 33.29 12.58 -16.75
N ALA A 369 32.81 11.45 -16.24
CA ALA A 369 32.85 11.14 -14.81
C ALA A 369 34.27 10.93 -14.28
N VAL A 370 35.13 10.21 -15.02
CA VAL A 370 36.55 10.03 -14.67
C VAL A 370 37.29 11.37 -14.66
N SER A 371 37.06 12.22 -15.69
CA SER A 371 37.67 13.56 -15.73
C SER A 371 37.17 14.50 -14.63
N ALA A 372 35.95 14.30 -14.11
CA ALA A 372 35.41 15.08 -13.01
C ALA A 372 36.07 14.69 -11.67
N LEU A 373 36.33 13.39 -11.46
CA LEU A 373 37.05 12.87 -10.30
C LEU A 373 38.52 13.33 -10.28
N GLU A 374 39.19 13.32 -11.44
CA GLU A 374 40.57 13.82 -11.58
C GLU A 374 40.69 15.33 -11.30
N ARG A 375 39.70 16.15 -11.70
CA ARG A 375 39.69 17.59 -11.41
C ARG A 375 39.49 17.91 -9.93
N ILE A 376 38.81 17.05 -9.19
CA ILE A 376 38.64 17.18 -7.73
C ILE A 376 39.94 16.78 -7.01
N GLY A 377 40.70 15.82 -7.54
CA GLY A 377 42.01 15.42 -7.03
C GLY A 377 43.14 16.43 -7.33
N ALA A 378 43.13 17.06 -8.50
CA ALA A 378 44.21 17.95 -8.94
C ALA A 378 44.26 19.32 -8.24
N ARG A 379 43.19 19.76 -7.57
CA ARG A 379 43.18 21.04 -6.82
C ARG A 379 43.85 20.98 -5.43
N ARG A 380 44.64 19.94 -5.14
CA ARG A 380 45.44 19.80 -3.92
C ARG A 380 46.93 19.53 -4.17
N ALA A 381 47.45 20.06 -5.27
CA ALA A 381 48.90 20.16 -5.50
C ALA A 381 49.22 21.52 -6.12
N SER A 382 49.12 22.57 -5.30
CA SER A 382 49.77 23.87 -5.51
C SER A 382 49.96 24.53 -4.16
#